data_AF-A0A6A3JGH4-F1
#
_entry.id   AF-A0A6A3JGH4-F1
#
_cell.length_a   1.000
_cell.length_b   1.000
_cell.length_c   1.000
_cell.angle_alpha   90.00
_cell.angle_beta   90.00
_cell.angle_gamma   90.00
#
_symmetry.space_group_name_H-M   'P 1'
#
loop_
_entity.id
_entity.type
_entity.pdbx_description
1 polymer ?
#
loop_
_entity_poly.entity_id
_entity_poly.type
_entity_poly.pdbx_seq_one_letter_code
_entity_poly.pdbx_strand_id
1 'polypeptide(L)'
;MTSNPVPPLVVAAVVLRSRSEFQGLPHVTAAVSLFLDTSGAFSPLEACKLGSARLLDRIWHSSHDLVNDSDTSNSMERDPKWLRRFLHTDKHYQQYIFSEGLMDAVPRKNLELVQWLLSTFKGLTVSSEVVARACLAGSMETLQLLYANDSRVLGAGCGNHVEWGESTLSAAIQSRRSDVVWWLFRHIPDANYNLRAALWSAVQMGDVLMAEWLVLRGAEWPDLRGERVVAHEVAALGRVDVLQWLEERGQLDGVAGMVIKAAEKGRLDTVRWLIERTPSDDGSRLDATVLRYEVYLSIHAILDATAFNCFEVFLFLHTQLHQACTEEVLGWSLEDDHRQINAWIVEHHPEFQAMMDGEDVDQNPM
;
A
#
# COMPACT_ATOMS: atom_id res chain seq x y z
N MET A 1 -9.72 -2.85 46.66
CA MET A 1 -9.67 -3.49 45.34
C MET A 1 -8.24 -3.94 45.15
N THR A 2 -8.03 -5.26 45.13
CA THR A 2 -6.69 -5.87 45.18
C THR A 2 -5.92 -5.52 43.91
N SER A 3 -4.79 -4.82 44.09
CA SER A 3 -3.78 -4.68 43.05
C SER A 3 -3.40 -6.08 42.58
N ASN A 4 -3.72 -6.44 41.34
CA ASN A 4 -3.15 -7.64 40.76
C ASN A 4 -1.64 -7.38 40.62
N PRO A 5 -0.77 -8.10 41.33
CA PRO A 5 0.66 -7.87 41.24
C PRO A 5 1.11 -8.16 39.80
N VAL A 6 1.93 -7.25 39.24
CA VAL A 6 2.53 -7.42 37.92
C VAL A 6 3.16 -8.81 37.83
N PRO A 7 2.78 -9.66 36.87
CA PRO A 7 3.28 -11.03 36.80
C PRO A 7 4.81 -11.02 36.66
N PRO A 8 5.56 -11.81 37.47
CA PRO A 8 7.01 -11.75 37.50
C PRO A 8 7.63 -12.11 36.14
N LEU A 9 8.81 -11.55 35.85
CA LEU A 9 9.52 -11.78 34.59
C LEU A 9 9.76 -13.28 34.43
N VAL A 10 9.46 -13.84 33.26
CA VAL A 10 9.67 -15.28 32.99
C VAL A 10 11.12 -15.67 33.29
N VAL A 11 12.08 -14.81 32.95
CA VAL A 11 13.50 -15.02 33.24
C VAL A 11 13.75 -15.08 34.76
N ALA A 12 13.23 -14.15 35.54
CA ALA A 12 13.38 -14.15 36.99
C ALA A 12 12.70 -15.38 37.63
N ALA A 13 11.51 -15.73 37.16
CA ALA A 13 10.77 -16.90 37.63
C ALA A 13 11.48 -18.22 37.30
N VAL A 14 12.07 -18.36 36.11
CA VAL A 14 12.79 -19.57 35.69
C VAL A 14 14.12 -19.70 36.45
N VAL A 15 14.89 -18.62 36.58
CA VAL A 15 16.17 -18.61 37.30
C VAL A 15 15.99 -18.88 38.80
N LEU A 16 14.90 -18.41 39.40
CA LEU A 16 14.65 -18.64 40.82
C LEU A 16 13.97 -19.99 41.10
N ARG A 17 13.21 -20.56 40.15
CA ARG A 17 12.69 -21.93 40.26
C ARG A 17 13.77 -23.01 40.18
N SER A 18 14.85 -22.76 39.43
CA SER A 18 15.97 -23.70 39.33
C SER A 18 16.84 -23.76 40.60
N ARG A 19 16.63 -22.83 41.54
CA ARG A 19 17.28 -22.83 42.85
C ARG A 19 16.29 -23.25 43.93
N SER A 20 16.48 -24.44 44.50
CA SER A 20 15.61 -25.02 45.54
C SER A 20 15.46 -24.11 46.78
N GLU A 21 16.46 -23.28 47.08
CA GLU A 21 16.48 -22.30 48.18
C GLU A 21 15.36 -21.25 48.09
N PHE A 22 14.88 -20.93 46.88
CA PHE A 22 13.91 -19.85 46.65
C PHE A 22 12.49 -20.34 46.28
N GLN A 23 12.26 -21.67 46.24
CA GLN A 23 10.97 -22.25 45.83
C GLN A 23 9.78 -21.86 46.74
N GLY A 24 10.04 -21.42 47.98
CA GLY A 24 9.02 -20.98 48.93
C GLY A 24 8.91 -19.45 49.11
N LEU A 25 9.66 -18.63 48.36
CA LEU A 25 9.77 -17.19 48.59
C LEU A 25 9.27 -16.39 47.37
N PRO A 26 7.93 -16.30 47.16
CA PRO A 26 7.36 -15.57 46.02
C PRO A 26 7.70 -14.07 46.05
N HIS A 27 7.90 -13.48 47.23
CA HIS A 27 8.28 -12.08 47.39
C HIS A 27 9.70 -11.77 46.88
N VAL A 28 10.65 -12.71 47.00
CA VAL A 28 12.01 -12.54 46.44
C VAL A 28 11.94 -12.57 44.91
N THR A 29 11.12 -13.45 44.35
CA THR A 29 10.87 -13.50 42.90
C THR A 29 10.23 -12.21 42.40
N ALA A 30 9.28 -11.65 43.14
CA ALA A 30 8.66 -10.36 42.83
C ALA A 30 9.67 -9.20 42.92
N ALA A 31 10.51 -9.16 43.96
CA ALA A 31 11.52 -8.11 44.13
C ALA A 31 12.61 -8.14 43.05
N VAL A 32 13.12 -9.33 42.71
CA VAL A 32 14.09 -9.50 41.61
C VAL A 32 13.43 -9.14 40.27
N SER A 33 12.17 -9.54 40.07
CA SER A 33 11.43 -9.14 38.86
C SER A 33 11.25 -7.63 38.77
N LEU A 34 10.94 -6.94 39.87
CA LEU A 34 10.76 -5.50 39.91
C LEU A 34 12.08 -4.76 39.67
N PHE A 35 13.19 -5.27 40.23
CA PHE A 35 14.52 -4.71 39.99
C PHE A 35 14.96 -4.84 38.52
N LEU A 36 14.65 -5.99 37.89
CA LEU A 36 14.96 -6.23 36.48
C LEU A 36 13.93 -5.60 35.53
N ASP A 37 12.87 -4.98 36.05
CA ASP A 37 11.79 -4.46 35.21
C ASP A 37 12.17 -3.13 34.55
N THR A 38 12.65 -3.23 33.31
CA THR A 38 12.90 -2.05 32.46
C THR A 38 11.68 -1.66 31.63
N SER A 39 10.50 -2.25 31.85
CA SER A 39 9.26 -1.85 31.15
C SER A 39 8.88 -0.39 31.41
N GLY A 40 9.34 0.17 32.52
CA GLY A 40 9.30 1.61 32.82
C GLY A 40 9.94 2.49 31.74
N ALA A 41 10.86 1.97 30.92
CA ALA A 41 11.56 2.74 29.89
C ALA A 41 10.79 2.87 28.56
N PHE A 42 9.86 1.96 28.24
CA PHE A 42 9.25 1.84 26.90
C PHE A 42 7.88 2.49 26.78
N SER A 43 7.64 3.31 25.77
CA SER A 43 6.27 3.80 25.52
C SER A 43 5.34 2.65 25.08
N PRO A 44 4.02 2.73 25.32
CA PRO A 44 3.07 1.73 24.82
C PRO A 44 3.19 1.52 23.30
N LEU A 45 3.40 2.61 22.54
CA LEU A 45 3.57 2.54 21.10
C LEU A 45 4.86 1.83 20.68
N GLU A 46 5.97 2.04 21.40
CA GLU A 46 7.21 1.27 21.16
C GLU A 46 7.00 -0.22 21.42
N ALA A 47 6.22 -0.57 22.45
CA ALA A 47 5.89 -1.96 22.71
C ALA A 47 4.99 -2.57 21.62
N CYS A 48 4.06 -1.80 21.05
CA CYS A 48 3.31 -2.18 19.84
C CYS A 48 4.25 -2.39 18.64
N LYS A 49 5.21 -1.48 18.41
CA LYS A 49 6.23 -1.59 17.35
C LYS A 49 7.14 -2.80 17.52
N LEU A 50 7.38 -3.24 18.75
CA LEU A 50 8.12 -4.47 19.06
C LEU A 50 7.26 -5.72 18.92
N GLY A 51 5.94 -5.59 18.79
CA GLY A 51 5.01 -6.71 18.65
C GLY A 51 4.80 -7.52 19.94
N SER A 52 5.15 -6.96 21.11
CA SER A 52 5.17 -7.71 22.36
C SER A 52 3.93 -7.42 23.22
N ALA A 53 2.93 -8.31 23.14
CA ALA A 53 1.74 -8.25 24.00
C ALA A 53 2.10 -8.34 25.50
N ARG A 54 3.15 -9.12 25.84
CA ARG A 54 3.62 -9.27 27.23
C ARG A 54 4.25 -7.98 27.80
N LEU A 55 4.96 -7.22 26.96
CA LEU A 55 5.52 -5.93 27.37
C LEU A 55 4.41 -4.90 27.57
N LEU A 56 3.43 -4.87 26.67
CA LEU A 56 2.24 -4.03 26.81
C LEU A 56 1.43 -4.35 28.06
N ASP A 57 1.21 -5.64 28.34
CA ASP A 57 0.51 -6.07 29.55
C ASP A 57 1.20 -5.56 30.82
N ARG A 58 2.54 -5.59 30.84
CA ARG A 58 3.33 -5.04 31.95
C ARG A 58 3.27 -3.52 32.04
N ILE A 59 3.34 -2.82 30.91
CA ILE A 59 3.19 -1.36 30.87
C ILE A 59 1.79 -0.95 31.35
N TRP A 60 0.75 -1.71 30.98
CA TRP A 60 -0.63 -1.47 31.37
C TRP A 60 -0.84 -1.58 32.89
N HIS A 61 -0.32 -2.65 33.50
CA HIS A 61 -0.43 -2.87 34.95
C HIS A 61 0.44 -1.89 35.74
N SER A 62 1.69 -1.64 35.32
CA SER A 62 2.56 -0.66 36.00
C SER A 62 2.03 0.77 35.92
N SER A 63 1.22 1.10 34.91
CA SER A 63 0.57 2.40 34.82
C SER A 63 -0.46 2.65 35.92
N HIS A 64 -1.03 1.61 36.54
CA HIS A 64 -1.97 1.77 37.65
C HIS A 64 -1.26 2.23 38.93
N ASP A 65 0.00 1.85 39.11
CA ASP A 65 0.80 2.25 40.27
C ASP A 65 1.19 3.74 40.19
N LEU A 66 1.45 4.26 38.97
CA LEU A 66 1.76 5.68 38.71
C LEU A 66 0.58 6.65 38.93
N VAL A 67 -0.66 6.15 38.91
CA VAL A 67 -1.86 6.97 39.17
C VAL A 67 -2.06 7.18 40.68
N ASN A 68 -1.57 6.25 41.51
CA ASN A 68 -1.74 6.28 42.96
C ASN A 68 -0.63 7.06 43.69
N ASP A 69 0.52 7.29 43.05
CA ASP A 69 1.58 8.16 43.57
C ASP A 69 1.27 9.64 43.28
N SER A 70 0.70 10.33 44.27
CA SER A 70 0.39 11.76 44.21
C SER A 70 1.60 12.69 44.29
N ASP A 71 2.79 12.16 44.60
CA ASP A 71 3.92 12.97 45.09
C ASP A 71 4.97 13.36 44.03
N THR A 72 4.85 12.87 42.79
CA THR A 72 5.76 13.25 41.70
C THR A 72 5.26 14.48 40.93
N SER A 73 5.19 15.63 41.60
CA SER A 73 4.89 16.92 40.94
C SER A 73 6.13 17.61 40.34
N ASN A 74 7.35 17.19 40.67
CA ASN A 74 8.56 17.98 40.44
C ASN A 74 9.57 17.43 39.41
N SER A 75 9.32 16.29 38.75
CA SER A 75 10.18 15.75 37.68
C SER A 75 9.55 15.80 36.27
N MET A 76 8.46 16.58 36.15
CA MET A 76 7.41 16.41 35.15
C MET A 76 7.75 16.82 33.70
N GLU A 77 8.84 17.56 33.45
CA GLU A 77 8.96 18.29 32.17
C GLU A 77 9.91 17.70 31.12
N ARG A 78 10.64 16.61 31.40
CA ARG A 78 11.63 16.08 30.42
C ARG A 78 11.42 14.68 29.90
N ASP A 79 10.54 13.87 30.49
CA ASP A 79 10.33 12.50 30.04
C ASP A 79 8.94 12.37 29.39
N PRO A 80 8.82 11.92 28.11
CA PRO A 80 7.53 11.71 27.42
C PRO A 80 6.65 10.62 28.05
N LYS A 81 7.04 10.13 29.24
CA LYS A 81 6.52 8.97 29.96
C LYS A 81 5.43 9.34 30.98
N TRP A 82 5.25 10.62 31.30
CA TRP A 82 4.12 11.11 32.11
C TRP A 82 2.75 10.79 31.48
N LEU A 83 2.73 10.67 30.14
CA LEU A 83 1.55 10.33 29.36
C LEU A 83 0.95 8.96 29.73
N ARG A 84 1.74 8.04 30.32
CA ARG A 84 1.22 6.74 30.77
C ARG A 84 0.13 6.89 31.82
N ARG A 85 0.19 7.91 32.67
CA ARG A 85 -0.85 8.15 33.68
C ARG A 85 -2.25 8.33 33.06
N PHE A 86 -2.30 8.72 31.79
CA PHE A 86 -3.54 8.92 31.05
C PHE A 86 -4.07 7.65 30.38
N LEU A 87 -3.34 6.53 30.43
CA LEU A 87 -3.76 5.24 29.86
C LEU A 87 -5.09 4.75 30.42
N HIS A 88 -5.40 5.09 31.68
CA HIS A 88 -6.62 4.64 32.36
C HIS A 88 -7.67 5.76 32.51
N THR A 89 -7.29 7.02 32.30
CA THR A 89 -8.15 8.18 32.61
C THR A 89 -8.69 8.88 31.37
N ASP A 90 -7.91 8.97 30.29
CA ASP A 90 -8.29 9.70 29.09
C ASP A 90 -8.71 8.74 27.96
N LYS A 91 -10.00 8.78 27.60
CA LYS A 91 -10.57 7.96 26.53
C LYS A 91 -9.97 8.28 25.16
N HIS A 92 -9.61 9.53 24.88
CA HIS A 92 -9.02 9.92 23.59
C HIS A 92 -7.60 9.37 23.46
N TYR A 93 -6.84 9.39 24.55
CA TYR A 93 -5.51 8.82 24.58
C TYR A 93 -5.54 7.28 24.44
N GLN A 94 -6.51 6.62 25.08
CA GLN A 94 -6.77 5.19 24.89
C GLN A 94 -7.11 4.88 23.42
N GLN A 95 -8.00 5.66 22.81
CA GLN A 95 -8.36 5.51 21.39
C GLN A 95 -7.15 5.69 20.47
N TYR A 96 -6.28 6.66 20.75
CA TYR A 96 -5.07 6.89 19.97
C TYR A 96 -4.11 5.70 20.04
N ILE A 97 -3.80 5.20 21.23
CA ILE A 97 -2.90 4.04 21.40
C ILE A 97 -3.51 2.77 20.79
N PHE A 98 -4.83 2.60 20.94
CA PHE A 98 -5.55 1.47 20.37
C PHE A 98 -5.48 1.48 18.84
N SER A 99 -5.79 2.62 18.20
CA SER A 99 -5.71 2.78 16.75
C SER A 99 -4.28 2.55 16.25
N GLU A 100 -3.28 3.25 16.79
CA GLU A 100 -1.88 3.13 16.38
C GLU A 100 -1.33 1.71 16.62
N GLY A 101 -1.66 1.11 17.77
CA GLY A 101 -1.26 -0.25 18.10
C GLY A 101 -1.83 -1.28 17.11
N LEU A 102 -3.08 -1.12 16.70
CA LEU A 102 -3.69 -1.98 15.67
C LEU A 102 -3.06 -1.74 14.30
N MET A 103 -2.74 -0.49 13.96
CA MET A 103 -2.10 -0.12 12.69
C MET A 103 -0.73 -0.77 12.52
N ASP A 104 0.01 -0.97 13.61
CA ASP A 104 1.29 -1.70 13.61
C ASP A 104 1.13 -3.23 13.67
N ALA A 105 0.15 -3.72 14.45
CA ALA A 105 -0.04 -5.15 14.70
C ALA A 105 -0.65 -5.90 13.52
N VAL A 106 -1.62 -5.28 12.85
CA VAL A 106 -2.43 -5.89 11.78
C VAL A 106 -1.59 -6.23 10.53
N PRO A 107 -0.77 -5.32 9.97
CA PRO A 107 0.08 -5.64 8.82
C PRO A 107 1.08 -6.77 9.09
N ARG A 108 1.51 -6.91 10.35
CA ARG A 108 2.44 -7.96 10.80
C ARG A 108 1.76 -9.30 11.08
N LYS A 109 0.43 -9.37 10.97
CA LYS A 109 -0.40 -10.54 11.30
C LYS A 109 -0.17 -11.06 12.72
N ASN A 110 0.14 -10.17 13.66
CA ASN A 110 0.38 -10.54 15.05
C ASN A 110 -0.95 -10.68 15.80
N LEU A 111 -1.53 -11.89 15.73
CA LEU A 111 -2.83 -12.21 16.32
C LEU A 111 -2.85 -12.04 17.84
N GLU A 112 -1.76 -12.38 18.53
CA GLU A 112 -1.68 -12.24 20.00
C GLU A 112 -1.80 -10.77 20.42
N LEU A 113 -1.10 -9.88 19.71
CA LEU A 113 -1.14 -8.45 20.00
C LEU A 113 -2.50 -7.84 19.67
N VAL A 114 -3.10 -8.21 18.53
CA VAL A 114 -4.44 -7.75 18.15
C VAL A 114 -5.49 -8.22 19.17
N GLN A 115 -5.43 -9.49 19.59
CA GLN A 115 -6.33 -10.04 20.59
C GLN A 115 -6.17 -9.32 21.94
N TRP A 116 -4.93 -9.05 22.37
CA TRP A 116 -4.67 -8.29 23.58
C TRP A 116 -5.29 -6.90 23.50
N LEU A 117 -5.04 -6.14 22.43
CA LEU A 117 -5.60 -4.80 22.23
C LEU A 117 -7.13 -4.80 22.27
N LEU A 118 -7.78 -5.73 21.56
CA LEU A 118 -9.25 -5.85 21.55
C LEU A 118 -9.83 -6.21 22.92
N SER A 119 -9.12 -7.04 23.69
CA SER A 119 -9.57 -7.47 25.02
C SER A 119 -9.41 -6.42 26.10
N THR A 120 -8.33 -5.63 26.03
CA THR A 120 -7.97 -4.58 26.98
C THR A 120 -8.82 -3.33 26.77
N PHE A 121 -8.97 -2.91 25.51
CA PHE A 121 -9.68 -1.70 25.14
C PHE A 121 -11.07 -2.03 24.59
N LYS A 122 -12.04 -2.25 25.48
CA LYS A 122 -13.44 -2.53 25.10
C LYS A 122 -14.23 -1.23 24.92
N GLY A 123 -15.11 -1.20 23.94
CA GLY A 123 -15.97 -0.04 23.65
C GLY A 123 -15.27 1.09 22.90
N LEU A 124 -14.07 0.84 22.38
CA LEU A 124 -13.37 1.75 21.48
C LEU A 124 -13.76 1.47 20.02
N THR A 125 -13.51 2.45 19.15
CA THR A 125 -13.82 2.32 17.72
C THR A 125 -12.62 1.76 16.98
N VAL A 126 -12.84 0.79 16.11
CA VAL A 126 -11.85 0.33 15.13
C VAL A 126 -12.16 1.06 13.83
N SER A 127 -11.25 1.94 13.41
CA SER A 127 -11.42 2.75 12.20
C SER A 127 -11.43 1.89 10.93
N SER A 128 -12.09 2.40 9.90
CA SER A 128 -12.11 1.78 8.56
C SER A 128 -10.71 1.52 8.01
N GLU A 129 -9.74 2.38 8.35
CA GLU A 129 -8.34 2.30 7.93
C GLU A 129 -7.61 1.06 8.49
N VAL A 130 -7.90 0.67 9.73
CA VAL A 130 -7.34 -0.55 10.35
C VAL A 130 -7.89 -1.78 9.65
N VAL A 131 -9.19 -1.80 9.36
CA VAL A 131 -9.85 -2.90 8.64
C VAL A 131 -9.31 -3.00 7.21
N ALA A 132 -9.10 -1.86 6.54
CA ALA A 132 -8.49 -1.81 5.22
C ALA A 132 -7.06 -2.39 5.23
N ARG A 133 -6.23 -2.06 6.23
CA ARG A 133 -4.91 -2.69 6.40
C ARG A 133 -5.00 -4.21 6.63
N ALA A 134 -6.00 -4.69 7.38
CA ALA A 134 -6.21 -6.12 7.56
C ALA A 134 -6.56 -6.81 6.24
N CYS A 135 -7.41 -6.18 5.42
CA CYS A 135 -7.76 -6.65 4.08
C CYS A 135 -6.55 -6.65 3.14
N LEU A 136 -5.72 -5.61 3.18
CA LEU A 136 -4.50 -5.49 2.38
C LEU A 136 -3.45 -6.54 2.79
N ALA A 137 -3.30 -6.81 4.08
CA ALA A 137 -2.43 -7.86 4.59
C ALA A 137 -2.94 -9.26 4.19
N GLY A 138 -4.21 -9.39 3.83
CA GLY A 138 -4.86 -10.66 3.45
C GLY A 138 -4.86 -11.68 4.60
N SER A 139 -4.95 -11.23 5.85
CA SER A 139 -5.12 -12.14 7.00
C SER A 139 -6.60 -12.31 7.30
N MET A 140 -7.12 -13.49 6.97
CA MET A 140 -8.51 -13.85 7.28
C MET A 140 -8.72 -13.97 8.79
N GLU A 141 -7.71 -14.41 9.52
CA GLU A 141 -7.75 -14.61 10.96
C GLU A 141 -7.94 -13.29 11.71
N THR A 142 -7.22 -12.23 11.31
CA THR A 142 -7.42 -10.90 11.92
C THR A 142 -8.81 -10.35 11.62
N LEU A 143 -9.34 -10.54 10.40
CA LEU A 143 -10.69 -10.11 10.04
C LEU A 143 -11.77 -10.87 10.81
N GLN A 144 -11.62 -12.18 10.97
CA GLN A 144 -12.50 -13.00 11.80
C GLN A 144 -12.46 -12.57 13.27
N LEU A 145 -11.28 -12.25 13.80
CA LEU A 145 -11.15 -11.72 15.16
C LEU A 145 -11.82 -10.35 15.31
N LEU A 146 -11.65 -9.45 14.35
CA LEU A 146 -12.31 -8.14 14.36
C LEU A 146 -13.84 -8.28 14.31
N TYR A 147 -14.36 -9.18 13.46
CA TYR A 147 -15.78 -9.45 13.35
C TYR A 147 -16.36 -10.13 14.60
N ALA A 148 -15.65 -11.10 15.18
CA ALA A 148 -16.06 -11.74 16.42
C ALA A 148 -16.08 -10.75 17.60
N ASN A 149 -15.28 -9.69 17.56
CA ASN A 149 -15.25 -8.62 18.56
C ASN A 149 -16.12 -7.41 18.19
N ASP A 150 -16.84 -7.44 17.07
CA ASP A 150 -17.68 -6.32 16.67
C ASP A 150 -18.90 -6.24 17.58
N SER A 151 -19.14 -5.06 18.12
CA SER A 151 -20.38 -4.68 18.83
C SER A 151 -21.67 -5.01 18.08
N ARG A 152 -21.66 -5.05 16.74
CA ARG A 152 -22.80 -5.49 15.94
C ARG A 152 -23.12 -6.97 16.14
N VAL A 153 -22.08 -7.79 16.36
CA VAL A 153 -22.18 -9.24 16.53
C VAL A 153 -22.39 -9.60 18.01
N LEU A 154 -21.68 -8.94 18.91
CA LEU A 154 -21.72 -9.21 20.36
C LEU A 154 -22.85 -8.49 21.11
N GLY A 155 -23.50 -7.49 20.50
CA GLY A 155 -24.54 -6.67 21.11
C GLY A 155 -24.03 -5.35 21.71
N ALA A 156 -24.94 -4.40 21.87
CA ALA A 156 -24.63 -3.05 22.33
C ALA A 156 -23.92 -3.06 23.70
N GLY A 157 -22.76 -2.39 23.79
CA GLY A 157 -21.96 -2.32 25.01
C GLY A 157 -20.96 -3.47 25.20
N CYS A 158 -20.92 -4.44 24.29
CA CYS A 158 -19.95 -5.53 24.25
C CYS A 158 -19.06 -5.39 23.01
N GLY A 159 -17.76 -5.64 23.15
CA GLY A 159 -16.81 -5.57 22.03
C GLY A 159 -16.40 -4.15 21.63
N ASN A 160 -15.93 -4.01 20.39
CA ASN A 160 -15.49 -2.77 19.79
C ASN A 160 -16.37 -2.40 18.60
N HIS A 161 -16.54 -1.09 18.36
CA HIS A 161 -17.31 -0.65 17.21
C HIS A 161 -16.44 -0.68 15.96
N VAL A 162 -16.67 -1.63 15.06
CA VAL A 162 -15.85 -1.78 13.86
C VAL A 162 -16.51 -1.08 12.67
N GLU A 163 -15.77 -0.16 12.06
CA GLU A 163 -16.19 0.58 10.88
C GLU A 163 -15.87 -0.21 9.60
N TRP A 164 -16.79 -1.09 9.23
CA TRP A 164 -16.72 -1.79 7.93
C TRP A 164 -17.20 -0.90 6.78
N GLY A 165 -16.49 -0.90 5.65
CA GLY A 165 -16.88 -0.17 4.44
C GLY A 165 -15.74 0.63 3.81
N GLU A 166 -16.05 1.76 3.18
CA GLU A 166 -15.12 2.69 2.53
C GLU A 166 -14.06 1.97 1.67
N SER A 167 -12.81 1.93 2.15
CA SER A 167 -11.62 1.43 1.46
C SER A 167 -11.32 -0.06 1.70
N THR A 168 -12.12 -0.75 2.53
CA THR A 168 -11.92 -2.17 2.86
C THR A 168 -11.99 -3.07 1.62
N LEU A 169 -12.94 -2.80 0.72
CA LEU A 169 -13.11 -3.58 -0.50
C LEU A 169 -11.97 -3.37 -1.50
N SER A 170 -11.53 -2.12 -1.72
CA SER A 170 -10.37 -1.83 -2.56
C SER A 170 -9.10 -2.50 -2.02
N ALA A 171 -8.89 -2.46 -0.71
CA ALA A 171 -7.73 -3.10 -0.08
C ALA A 171 -7.76 -4.63 -0.19
N ALA A 172 -8.93 -5.25 -0.09
CA ALA A 172 -9.10 -6.70 -0.29
C ALA A 172 -8.79 -7.12 -1.74
N ILE A 173 -9.15 -6.29 -2.72
CA ILE A 173 -8.83 -6.55 -4.13
C ILE A 173 -7.32 -6.40 -4.38
N GLN A 174 -6.70 -5.37 -3.80
CA GLN A 174 -5.25 -5.14 -3.90
C GLN A 174 -4.42 -6.29 -3.31
N SER A 175 -4.92 -6.99 -2.29
CA SER A 175 -4.22 -8.15 -1.72
C SER A 175 -4.29 -9.42 -2.58
N ARG A 176 -4.99 -9.38 -3.74
CA ARG A 176 -5.23 -10.52 -4.64
C ARG A 176 -5.90 -11.72 -3.95
N ARG A 177 -6.62 -11.47 -2.86
CA ARG A 177 -7.30 -12.47 -2.03
C ARG A 177 -8.81 -12.33 -2.21
N SER A 178 -9.33 -12.92 -3.29
CA SER A 178 -10.76 -12.89 -3.60
C SER A 178 -11.63 -13.52 -2.51
N ASP A 179 -11.08 -14.46 -1.74
CA ASP A 179 -11.73 -15.04 -0.55
C ASP A 179 -12.08 -14.00 0.52
N VAL A 180 -11.25 -12.96 0.71
CA VAL A 180 -11.54 -11.84 1.62
C VAL A 180 -12.73 -11.03 1.11
N VAL A 181 -12.78 -10.76 -0.19
CA VAL A 181 -13.91 -10.05 -0.81
C VAL A 181 -15.21 -10.82 -0.59
N TRP A 182 -15.22 -12.13 -0.87
CA TRP A 182 -16.40 -12.96 -0.69
C TRP A 182 -16.82 -13.06 0.79
N TRP A 183 -15.86 -13.13 1.71
CA TRP A 183 -16.15 -13.16 3.14
C TRP A 183 -16.80 -11.86 3.61
N LEU A 184 -16.28 -10.69 3.19
CA LEU A 184 -16.86 -9.38 3.50
C LEU A 184 -18.32 -9.31 3.04
N PHE A 185 -18.60 -9.68 1.79
CA PHE A 185 -19.97 -9.66 1.25
C PHE A 185 -20.92 -10.66 1.91
N ARG A 186 -20.40 -11.79 2.40
CA ARG A 186 -21.21 -12.80 3.09
C ARG A 186 -21.59 -12.37 4.51
N HIS A 187 -20.66 -11.75 5.23
CA HIS A 187 -20.83 -11.46 6.65
C HIS A 187 -21.26 -10.03 6.94
N ILE A 188 -20.98 -9.09 6.04
CA ILE A 188 -21.23 -7.65 6.21
C ILE A 188 -21.81 -7.05 4.91
N PRO A 189 -23.00 -7.50 4.45
CA PRO A 189 -23.59 -7.01 3.21
C PRO A 189 -24.01 -5.52 3.28
N ASP A 190 -24.32 -5.01 4.47
CA ASP A 190 -24.88 -3.67 4.68
C ASP A 190 -23.83 -2.56 4.85
N ALA A 191 -22.54 -2.87 4.70
CA ALA A 191 -21.49 -1.87 4.79
C ALA A 191 -21.48 -0.93 3.58
N ASN A 192 -21.16 0.35 3.82
CA ASN A 192 -21.05 1.36 2.77
C ASN A 192 -19.72 1.22 2.03
N TYR A 193 -19.64 0.25 1.11
CA TYR A 193 -18.44 0.00 0.31
C TYR A 193 -18.26 1.03 -0.80
N ASN A 194 -17.05 1.55 -0.96
CA ASN A 194 -16.71 2.39 -2.10
C ASN A 194 -16.47 1.54 -3.36
N LEU A 195 -17.55 1.18 -4.07
CA LEU A 195 -17.51 0.34 -5.27
C LEU A 195 -16.67 0.94 -6.41
N ARG A 196 -16.62 2.27 -6.51
CA ARG A 196 -15.80 2.98 -7.51
C ARG A 196 -14.31 2.79 -7.26
N ALA A 197 -13.85 2.96 -6.02
CA ALA A 197 -12.46 2.72 -5.64
C ALA A 197 -12.08 1.23 -5.77
N ALA A 198 -13.02 0.33 -5.47
CA ALA A 198 -12.86 -1.10 -5.67
C ALA A 198 -12.70 -1.46 -7.16
N LEU A 199 -13.51 -0.88 -8.05
CA LEU A 199 -13.44 -1.10 -9.49
C LEU A 199 -12.09 -0.64 -10.04
N TRP A 200 -11.65 0.56 -9.64
CA TRP A 200 -10.32 1.06 -10.00
C TRP A 200 -9.20 0.12 -9.54
N SER A 201 -9.29 -0.38 -8.31
CA SER A 201 -8.31 -1.35 -7.79
C SER A 201 -8.33 -2.66 -8.60
N ALA A 202 -9.50 -3.18 -8.96
CA ALA A 202 -9.61 -4.38 -9.79
C ALA A 202 -8.96 -4.18 -11.17
N VAL A 203 -9.15 -3.01 -11.76
CA VAL A 203 -8.55 -2.61 -13.03
C VAL A 203 -7.03 -2.49 -12.93
N GLN A 204 -6.50 -1.85 -11.88
CA GLN A 204 -5.06 -1.78 -11.64
C GLN A 204 -4.44 -3.17 -11.45
N MET A 205 -5.15 -4.05 -10.75
CA MET A 205 -4.76 -5.44 -10.54
C MET A 205 -5.05 -6.33 -11.74
N GLY A 206 -5.77 -5.81 -12.75
CA GLY A 206 -6.37 -6.47 -13.93
C GLY A 206 -7.04 -7.79 -13.61
N ASP A 207 -7.81 -7.78 -12.52
CA ASP A 207 -8.77 -8.83 -12.20
C ASP A 207 -10.07 -8.51 -12.94
N VAL A 208 -10.14 -8.91 -14.21
CA VAL A 208 -11.29 -8.65 -15.09
C VAL A 208 -12.58 -9.23 -14.54
N LEU A 209 -12.52 -10.42 -13.93
CA LEU A 209 -13.70 -11.07 -13.33
C LEU A 209 -14.24 -10.26 -12.15
N MET A 210 -13.35 -9.76 -11.28
CA MET A 210 -13.75 -8.89 -10.19
C MET A 210 -14.30 -7.55 -10.69
N ALA A 211 -13.66 -6.96 -11.71
CA ALA A 211 -14.14 -5.73 -12.32
C ALA A 211 -15.54 -5.89 -12.93
N GLU A 212 -15.78 -6.99 -13.66
CA GLU A 212 -17.10 -7.34 -14.19
C GLU A 212 -18.14 -7.50 -13.08
N TRP A 213 -17.80 -8.23 -12.02
CA TRP A 213 -18.68 -8.43 -10.88
C TRP A 213 -19.04 -7.11 -10.18
N LEU A 214 -18.09 -6.18 -10.05
CA LEU A 214 -18.32 -4.85 -9.46
C LEU A 214 -19.23 -4.01 -10.36
N VAL A 215 -19.03 -4.01 -11.69
CA VAL A 215 -19.90 -3.27 -12.60
C VAL A 215 -21.33 -3.80 -12.57
N LEU A 216 -21.53 -5.12 -12.47
CA LEU A 216 -22.87 -5.73 -12.31
C LEU A 216 -23.57 -5.29 -11.01
N ARG A 217 -22.81 -4.88 -9.99
CA ARG A 217 -23.32 -4.34 -8.73
C ARG A 217 -23.59 -2.84 -8.76
N GLY A 218 -23.41 -2.19 -9.91
CA GLY A 218 -23.60 -0.75 -10.07
C GLY A 218 -22.36 0.06 -9.71
N ALA A 219 -21.16 -0.53 -9.73
CA ALA A 219 -19.94 0.26 -9.64
C ALA A 219 -19.82 1.19 -10.86
N GLU A 220 -19.78 2.49 -10.59
CA GLU A 220 -19.51 3.49 -11.61
C GLU A 220 -18.01 3.63 -11.84
N TRP A 221 -17.65 3.92 -13.08
CA TRP A 221 -16.30 4.33 -13.42
C TRP A 221 -15.91 5.61 -12.67
N PRO A 222 -14.65 5.76 -12.23
CA PRO A 222 -14.22 6.99 -11.60
C PRO A 222 -14.41 8.18 -12.55
N ASP A 223 -15.05 9.25 -12.07
CA ASP A 223 -15.15 10.54 -12.76
C ASP A 223 -13.78 11.22 -12.84
N LEU A 224 -12.90 10.70 -13.69
CA LEU A 224 -11.62 11.30 -14.01
C LEU A 224 -11.83 12.38 -15.06
N ARG A 225 -12.40 13.52 -14.65
CA ARG A 225 -12.46 14.78 -15.43
C ARG A 225 -12.73 14.59 -16.95
N GLY A 226 -13.82 13.92 -17.30
CA GLY A 226 -14.27 13.76 -18.69
C GLY A 226 -13.81 12.46 -19.35
N GLU A 227 -14.76 11.52 -19.51
CA GLU A 227 -14.89 10.38 -20.43
C GLU A 227 -13.69 9.55 -20.95
N ARG A 228 -12.41 9.85 -20.75
CA ARG A 228 -11.34 9.19 -21.53
C ARG A 228 -10.08 8.78 -20.78
N VAL A 229 -9.95 9.05 -19.48
CA VAL A 229 -8.67 8.85 -18.75
C VAL A 229 -8.42 7.39 -18.31
N VAL A 230 -9.48 6.59 -18.11
CA VAL A 230 -9.34 5.21 -17.62
C VAL A 230 -8.50 4.37 -18.58
N ALA A 231 -8.78 4.44 -19.89
CA ALA A 231 -8.10 3.61 -20.87
C ALA A 231 -6.61 4.00 -21.05
N HIS A 232 -6.26 5.29 -20.98
CA HIS A 232 -4.87 5.76 -21.02
C HIS A 232 -4.05 5.26 -19.82
N GLU A 233 -4.63 5.29 -18.63
CA GLU A 233 -4.00 4.75 -17.43
C GLU A 233 -3.86 3.23 -17.48
N VAL A 234 -4.89 2.52 -17.97
CA VAL A 234 -4.82 1.07 -18.18
C VAL A 234 -3.72 0.73 -19.21
N ALA A 235 -3.57 1.53 -20.25
CA ALA A 235 -2.50 1.39 -21.24
C ALA A 235 -1.11 1.64 -20.61
N ALA A 236 -0.97 2.66 -19.77
CA ALA A 236 0.25 2.93 -19.00
C ALA A 236 0.61 1.79 -18.03
N LEU A 237 -0.40 1.12 -17.47
CA LEU A 237 -0.22 -0.06 -16.61
C LEU A 237 0.17 -1.33 -17.39
N GLY A 238 -0.02 -1.34 -18.71
CA GLY A 238 0.32 -2.47 -19.58
C GLY A 238 -0.72 -3.59 -19.58
N ARG A 239 -1.97 -3.28 -19.23
CA ARG A 239 -3.03 -4.27 -18.98
C ARG A 239 -3.88 -4.51 -20.21
N VAL A 240 -3.31 -5.23 -21.18
CA VAL A 240 -4.00 -5.60 -22.43
C VAL A 240 -5.28 -6.42 -22.17
N ASP A 241 -5.25 -7.27 -21.15
CA ASP A 241 -6.41 -8.01 -20.63
C ASP A 241 -7.60 -7.10 -20.32
N VAL A 242 -7.34 -6.00 -19.61
CA VAL A 242 -8.38 -5.03 -19.24
C VAL A 242 -8.79 -4.17 -20.44
N LEU A 243 -7.86 -3.79 -21.32
CA LEU A 243 -8.20 -3.03 -22.55
C LEU A 243 -9.12 -3.83 -23.48
N GLN A 244 -8.85 -5.13 -23.66
CA GLN A 244 -9.73 -6.03 -24.42
C GLN A 244 -11.12 -6.09 -23.79
N TRP A 245 -11.21 -6.24 -22.47
CA TRP A 245 -12.48 -6.26 -21.76
C TRP A 245 -13.26 -4.94 -21.86
N LEU A 246 -12.58 -3.78 -21.79
CA LEU A 246 -13.20 -2.47 -21.98
C LEU A 246 -13.78 -2.31 -23.39
N GLU A 247 -13.10 -2.88 -24.38
CA GLU A 247 -13.50 -2.79 -25.76
C GLU A 247 -14.68 -3.68 -26.12
N GLU A 248 -14.74 -4.90 -25.58
CA GLU A 248 -15.91 -5.77 -25.71
C GLU A 248 -17.19 -5.09 -25.20
N ARG A 249 -17.04 -4.14 -24.27
CA ARG A 249 -18.13 -3.34 -23.71
C ARG A 249 -18.42 -2.04 -24.48
N GLY A 250 -17.68 -1.78 -25.56
CA GLY A 250 -17.77 -0.53 -26.32
C GLY A 250 -17.35 0.71 -25.52
N GLN A 251 -16.61 0.55 -24.42
CA GLN A 251 -16.17 1.65 -23.56
C GLN A 251 -14.79 2.21 -23.96
N LEU A 252 -14.19 1.64 -25.01
CA LEU A 252 -12.90 2.08 -25.52
C LEU A 252 -13.10 3.13 -26.62
N ASP A 253 -13.38 4.39 -26.25
CA ASP A 253 -13.59 5.49 -27.20
C ASP A 253 -12.35 6.32 -27.52
N GLY A 254 -11.80 6.08 -28.72
CA GLY A 254 -10.62 6.76 -29.25
C GLY A 254 -9.33 6.22 -28.66
N VAL A 255 -8.53 5.52 -29.47
CA VAL A 255 -7.22 4.95 -29.09
C VAL A 255 -6.14 6.05 -28.96
N ALA A 256 -6.50 7.30 -29.31
CA ALA A 256 -5.58 8.40 -29.42
C ALA A 256 -4.88 8.73 -28.09
N GLY A 257 -3.55 8.69 -28.09
CA GLY A 257 -2.70 8.97 -26.93
C GLY A 257 -2.51 7.79 -25.98
N MET A 258 -3.19 6.65 -26.17
CA MET A 258 -2.92 5.43 -25.40
C MET A 258 -1.55 4.84 -25.76
N VAL A 259 -1.16 4.91 -27.03
CA VAL A 259 0.15 4.44 -27.52
C VAL A 259 1.27 5.23 -26.85
N ILE A 260 1.14 6.56 -26.79
CA ILE A 260 2.10 7.46 -26.14
C ILE A 260 2.25 7.09 -24.66
N LYS A 261 1.14 6.91 -23.94
CA LYS A 261 1.18 6.57 -22.50
C LYS A 261 1.73 5.17 -22.21
N ALA A 262 1.42 4.20 -23.06
CA ALA A 262 1.99 2.86 -22.97
C ALA A 262 3.51 2.88 -23.27
N ALA A 263 3.93 3.68 -24.25
CA ALA A 263 5.33 3.84 -24.63
C ALA A 263 6.16 4.55 -23.53
N GLU A 264 5.62 5.63 -22.95
CA GLU A 264 6.23 6.36 -21.82
C GLU A 264 6.51 5.43 -20.61
N LYS A 265 5.70 4.37 -20.42
CA LYS A 265 5.87 3.38 -19.35
C LYS A 265 6.56 2.09 -19.78
N GLY A 266 7.09 2.02 -21.01
CA GLY A 266 7.81 0.85 -21.52
C GLY A 266 6.95 -0.41 -21.68
N ARG A 267 5.65 -0.26 -21.99
CA ARG A 267 4.68 -1.37 -22.11
C ARG A 267 4.60 -1.91 -23.53
N LEU A 268 5.61 -2.65 -23.97
CA LEU A 268 5.74 -3.17 -25.34
C LEU A 268 4.51 -3.94 -25.81
N ASP A 269 4.00 -4.89 -25.02
CA ASP A 269 2.86 -5.73 -25.41
C ASP A 269 1.59 -4.91 -25.66
N THR A 270 1.41 -3.84 -24.88
CA THR A 270 0.29 -2.91 -25.04
C THR A 270 0.47 -2.04 -26.27
N VAL A 271 1.67 -1.51 -26.51
CA VAL A 271 1.99 -0.75 -27.73
C VAL A 271 1.77 -1.60 -28.98
N ARG A 272 2.25 -2.85 -28.98
CA ARG A 272 2.04 -3.80 -30.08
C ARG A 272 0.57 -4.05 -30.31
N TRP A 273 -0.17 -4.40 -29.26
CA TRP A 273 -1.60 -4.66 -29.36
C TRP A 273 -2.39 -3.45 -29.89
N LEU A 274 -2.04 -2.23 -29.46
CA LEU A 274 -2.68 -1.00 -29.92
C LEU A 274 -2.39 -0.71 -31.41
N ILE A 275 -1.15 -0.94 -31.86
CA ILE A 275 -0.72 -0.71 -33.25
C ILE A 275 -1.32 -1.75 -34.20
N GLU A 276 -1.27 -3.04 -33.84
CA GLU A 276 -1.89 -4.12 -34.62
C GLU A 276 -3.40 -3.93 -34.76
N ARG A 277 -4.03 -3.24 -33.81
CA ARG A 277 -5.46 -2.94 -33.83
C ARG A 277 -5.87 -1.82 -34.77
N THR A 278 -4.93 -1.01 -35.23
CA THR A 278 -5.26 0.11 -36.11
C THR A 278 -5.36 -0.40 -37.54
N PRO A 279 -6.57 -0.50 -38.13
CA PRO A 279 -6.71 -1.08 -39.46
C PRO A 279 -5.98 -0.20 -40.48
N SER A 280 -5.12 -0.82 -41.27
CA SER A 280 -4.36 -0.18 -42.35
C SER A 280 -5.22 0.16 -43.58
N ASP A 281 -6.45 -0.32 -43.67
CA ASP A 281 -7.33 -0.04 -44.79
C ASP A 281 -8.79 -0.26 -44.39
N ASP A 282 -9.64 0.71 -44.73
CA ASP A 282 -11.11 0.69 -44.71
C ASP A 282 -11.85 0.95 -43.37
N GLY A 283 -12.29 2.20 -43.18
CA GLY A 283 -13.61 2.46 -42.58
C GLY A 283 -13.71 3.52 -41.49
N SER A 284 -13.08 3.31 -40.33
CA SER A 284 -12.83 4.34 -39.30
C SER A 284 -12.24 3.75 -38.01
N ARG A 285 -11.07 4.24 -37.59
CA ARG A 285 -10.70 4.76 -36.24
C ARG A 285 -9.17 4.82 -36.18
N LEU A 286 -8.68 6.06 -36.28
CA LEU A 286 -7.32 6.56 -36.54
C LEU A 286 -6.93 6.55 -38.02
N ASP A 287 -6.87 7.76 -38.60
CA ASP A 287 -6.26 8.01 -39.90
C ASP A 287 -4.77 7.65 -39.79
N ALA A 288 -4.18 7.00 -40.80
CA ALA A 288 -2.78 6.54 -40.75
C ALA A 288 -1.79 7.67 -40.40
N THR A 289 -2.19 8.90 -40.68
CA THR A 289 -1.51 10.16 -40.31
C THR A 289 -1.47 10.42 -38.80
N VAL A 290 -2.54 10.15 -38.07
CA VAL A 290 -2.62 10.33 -36.60
C VAL A 290 -1.73 9.32 -35.90
N LEU A 291 -1.72 8.07 -36.36
CA LEU A 291 -0.83 7.05 -35.82
C LEU A 291 0.64 7.39 -36.03
N ARG A 292 1.01 7.85 -37.23
CA ARG A 292 2.38 8.28 -37.49
C ARG A 292 2.81 9.41 -36.55
N TYR A 293 1.90 10.34 -36.27
CA TYR A 293 2.14 11.42 -35.31
C TYR A 293 2.23 10.93 -33.86
N GLU A 294 1.37 10.00 -33.45
CA GLU A 294 1.42 9.40 -32.11
C GLU A 294 2.66 8.53 -31.90
N VAL A 295 3.09 7.79 -32.91
CA VAL A 295 4.33 7.00 -32.87
C VAL A 295 5.53 7.93 -32.75
N TYR A 296 5.57 9.04 -33.50
CA TYR A 296 6.59 10.09 -33.33
C TYR A 296 6.58 10.70 -31.92
N LEU A 297 5.40 11.07 -31.41
CA LEU A 297 5.27 11.58 -30.03
C LEU A 297 5.60 10.51 -28.97
N SER A 298 5.46 9.23 -29.29
CA SER A 298 5.82 8.13 -28.39
C SER A 298 7.33 8.01 -28.23
N ILE A 299 8.11 8.25 -29.30
CA ILE A 299 9.58 8.33 -29.23
C ILE A 299 10.00 9.48 -28.32
N HIS A 300 9.37 10.64 -28.48
CA HIS A 300 9.59 11.80 -27.60
C HIS A 300 9.25 11.51 -26.14
N ALA A 301 8.09 10.89 -25.89
CA ALA A 301 7.69 10.49 -24.54
C ALA A 301 8.60 9.40 -23.93
N ILE A 302 9.24 8.57 -24.75
CA ILE A 302 10.24 7.58 -24.30
C ILE A 302 11.51 8.28 -23.81
N LEU A 303 11.95 9.35 -24.48
CA LEU A 303 13.15 10.10 -24.14
C LEU A 303 12.94 10.94 -22.88
N ASP A 304 11.76 11.54 -22.69
CA ASP A 304 11.40 12.22 -21.43
C ASP A 304 11.19 11.23 -20.25
N ALA A 305 11.03 9.93 -20.52
CA ALA A 305 10.70 8.94 -19.49
C ALA A 305 11.92 8.45 -18.72
N THR A 306 11.72 8.16 -17.44
CA THR A 306 12.77 7.62 -16.55
C THR A 306 13.08 6.15 -16.87
N ALA A 307 13.91 5.93 -17.91
CA ALA A 307 14.80 4.80 -18.24
C ALA A 307 14.37 3.32 -18.06
N PHE A 308 13.16 2.98 -17.60
CA PHE A 308 12.78 1.58 -17.38
C PHE A 308 12.02 1.00 -18.58
N ASN A 309 12.67 0.07 -19.28
CA ASN A 309 12.09 -0.79 -20.32
C ASN A 309 11.58 -0.07 -21.59
N CYS A 310 11.97 1.19 -21.80
CA CYS A 310 11.57 1.96 -22.98
C CYS A 310 12.39 1.63 -24.23
N PHE A 311 13.59 1.04 -24.09
CA PHE A 311 14.45 0.65 -25.22
C PHE A 311 13.79 -0.40 -26.13
N GLU A 312 13.11 -1.39 -25.57
CA GLU A 312 12.40 -2.41 -26.36
C GLU A 312 11.24 -1.81 -27.16
N VAL A 313 10.54 -0.83 -26.58
CA VAL A 313 9.50 -0.08 -27.28
C VAL A 313 10.12 0.76 -28.40
N PHE A 314 11.21 1.47 -28.12
CA PHE A 314 11.95 2.27 -29.09
C PHE A 314 12.40 1.42 -30.30
N LEU A 315 13.02 0.26 -30.05
CA LEU A 315 13.40 -0.69 -31.10
C LEU A 315 12.20 -1.15 -31.92
N PHE A 316 11.10 -1.50 -31.26
CA PHE A 316 9.89 -1.93 -31.95
C PHE A 316 9.33 -0.83 -32.86
N LEU A 317 9.24 0.42 -32.39
CA LEU A 317 8.75 1.54 -33.19
C LEU A 317 9.67 1.83 -34.39
N HIS A 318 10.99 1.83 -34.21
CA HIS A 318 11.92 2.09 -35.32
C HIS A 318 12.00 0.94 -36.34
N THR A 319 12.03 -0.32 -35.87
CA THR A 319 12.23 -1.49 -36.75
C THR A 319 10.98 -1.90 -37.50
N GLN A 320 9.81 -1.87 -36.85
CA GLN A 320 8.56 -2.37 -37.45
C GLN A 320 7.77 -1.28 -38.18
N LEU A 321 7.93 0.00 -37.82
CA LEU A 321 7.20 1.12 -38.44
C LEU A 321 8.07 1.94 -39.41
N HIS A 322 9.31 1.50 -39.68
CA HIS A 322 10.27 2.16 -40.57
C HIS A 322 10.41 3.67 -40.31
N GLN A 323 10.38 4.07 -39.04
CA GLN A 323 10.47 5.48 -38.70
C GLN A 323 11.92 5.96 -38.79
N ALA A 324 12.13 7.06 -39.51
CA ALA A 324 13.43 7.69 -39.62
C ALA A 324 13.85 8.23 -38.25
N CYS A 325 15.08 7.91 -37.82
CA CYS A 325 15.72 8.56 -36.69
C CYS A 325 16.08 10.00 -37.08
N THR A 326 15.63 10.99 -36.33
CA THR A 326 15.88 12.42 -36.58
C THR A 326 17.00 12.95 -35.68
N GLU A 327 17.64 14.05 -36.06
CA GLU A 327 18.67 14.72 -35.24
C GLU A 327 18.13 15.13 -33.86
N GLU A 328 16.85 15.50 -33.77
CA GLU A 328 16.18 15.82 -32.49
C GLU A 328 16.15 14.62 -31.52
N VAL A 329 15.92 13.41 -32.05
CA VAL A 329 15.88 12.16 -31.25
C VAL A 329 17.27 11.86 -30.67
N LEU A 330 18.34 12.13 -31.44
CA LEU A 330 19.72 12.01 -30.98
C LEU A 330 20.06 13.07 -29.90
N GLY A 331 19.64 14.32 -30.09
CA GLY A 331 19.88 15.39 -29.13
C GLY A 331 19.30 15.08 -27.75
N TRP A 332 18.03 14.67 -27.70
CA TRP A 332 17.36 14.35 -26.43
C TRP A 332 17.88 13.08 -25.79
N SER A 333 18.27 12.07 -26.58
CA SER A 333 18.87 10.86 -26.02
C SER A 333 20.25 11.12 -25.38
N LEU A 334 20.99 12.13 -25.86
CA LEU A 334 22.24 12.60 -25.27
C LEU A 334 22.03 13.45 -24.00
N GLU A 335 21.02 14.34 -23.99
CA GLU A 335 20.71 15.20 -22.84
C GLU A 335 20.30 14.40 -21.60
N ASP A 336 19.55 13.30 -21.77
CA ASP A 336 18.97 12.51 -20.67
C ASP A 336 19.74 11.20 -20.29
N ASP A 337 20.98 11.01 -20.77
CA ASP A 337 21.86 9.83 -20.53
C ASP A 337 21.21 8.46 -20.88
N HIS A 338 20.44 8.39 -21.98
CA HIS A 338 19.84 7.14 -22.47
C HIS A 338 20.85 6.24 -23.19
N ARG A 339 21.81 5.67 -22.45
CA ARG A 339 22.97 4.93 -23.00
C ARG A 339 22.63 3.82 -24.00
N GLN A 340 21.55 3.08 -23.78
CA GLN A 340 21.15 1.99 -24.67
C GLN A 340 20.61 2.51 -26.01
N ILE A 341 19.80 3.57 -25.97
CA ILE A 341 19.26 4.22 -27.16
C ILE A 341 20.40 4.88 -27.95
N ASN A 342 21.28 5.62 -27.25
CA ASN A 342 22.46 6.25 -27.86
C ASN A 342 23.37 5.24 -28.56
N ALA A 343 23.71 4.14 -27.89
CA ALA A 343 24.56 3.11 -28.48
C ALA A 343 23.94 2.50 -29.75
N TRP A 344 22.63 2.27 -29.74
CA TRP A 344 21.92 1.74 -30.90
C TRP A 344 21.88 2.74 -32.07
N ILE A 345 21.58 4.02 -31.79
CA ILE A 345 21.53 5.08 -32.82
C ILE A 345 22.90 5.21 -33.48
N VAL A 346 23.99 5.28 -32.70
CA VAL A 346 25.35 5.40 -33.23
C VAL A 346 25.76 4.18 -34.06
N GLU A 347 25.36 2.96 -33.66
CA GLU A 347 25.66 1.74 -34.40
C GLU A 347 24.91 1.64 -35.74
N HIS A 348 23.65 2.08 -35.79
CA HIS A 348 22.79 1.91 -36.97
C HIS A 348 22.75 3.12 -37.89
N HIS A 349 23.13 4.30 -37.40
CA HIS A 349 23.13 5.58 -38.11
C HIS A 349 24.49 6.29 -37.97
N PRO A 350 25.54 5.81 -38.67
CA PRO A 350 26.89 6.39 -38.60
C PRO A 350 26.94 7.86 -39.07
N GLU A 351 25.93 8.34 -39.81
CA GLU A 351 25.75 9.75 -40.14
C GLU A 351 25.71 10.68 -38.92
N PHE A 352 25.18 10.19 -37.80
CA PHE A 352 25.08 10.96 -36.55
C PHE A 352 26.37 10.92 -35.72
N GLN A 353 27.26 9.96 -35.98
CA GLN A 353 28.54 9.82 -35.28
C GLN A 353 29.46 11.01 -35.58
N ALA A 354 29.45 11.52 -36.82
CA ALA A 354 30.23 12.69 -37.23
C ALA A 354 29.77 14.00 -36.56
N MET A 355 28.52 14.06 -36.08
CA MET A 355 27.94 15.22 -35.42
C MET A 355 28.33 15.26 -33.93
N MET A 356 28.39 14.10 -33.26
CA MET A 356 28.90 14.00 -31.89
C MET A 356 30.40 14.30 -31.80
N ASP A 357 31.19 13.86 -32.78
CA ASP A 357 32.64 14.14 -32.84
C ASP A 357 32.95 15.61 -33.21
N GLY A 358 31.95 16.38 -33.67
CA GLY A 358 32.08 17.76 -34.11
C GLY A 358 31.83 18.83 -33.05
N GLU A 359 31.20 18.49 -31.91
CA GLU A 359 30.88 19.47 -30.85
C GLU A 359 32.02 19.69 -29.83
N ASP A 360 33.08 18.88 -29.86
CA ASP A 360 34.27 19.06 -28.99
C ASP A 360 35.30 20.06 -29.56
N VAL A 361 35.03 20.70 -30.71
CA VAL A 361 35.92 21.69 -31.33
C VAL A 361 35.31 23.09 -31.33
N ASP A 362 34.90 23.57 -30.15
CA ASP A 362 34.86 25.01 -29.86
C ASP A 362 35.14 25.28 -28.37
N GLN A 363 36.24 24.71 -27.87
CA GLN A 363 36.96 25.33 -26.75
C GLN A 363 37.65 26.60 -27.27
N ASN A 364 36.89 27.69 -27.21
CA ASN A 364 37.30 29.08 -27.38
C ASN A 364 38.72 29.35 -26.83
N PRO A 365 39.73 29.64 -27.67
CA PRO A 365 40.98 30.22 -27.24
C PRO A 365 40.92 31.74 -27.44
N MET A 366 40.62 32.48 -26.37
CA MET A 366 41.18 33.81 -26.02
C MET A 366 40.46 34.39 -24.80
#